data_AF-A0A2A4Q9J4-F1
#
_entry.id   AF-A0A2A4Q9J4-F1
#
_cell.length_a   1.000
_cell.length_b   1.000
_cell.length_c   1.000
_cell.angle_alpha   90.00
_cell.angle_beta   90.00
_cell.angle_gamma   90.00
#
_symmetry.space_group_name_H-M   'P 1'
#
loop_
_entity.id
_entity.type
_entity.pdbx_description
1 polymer ?
#
loop_
_entity_poly.entity_id
_entity_poly.type
_entity_poly.pdbx_seq_one_letter_code
_entity_poly.pdbx_strand_id
1 'polypeptide(L)'
;SAFAVGQENLLLLKGTRQFSNWVPGGRFDLSEQARDLLGRLYEQDDLFHASADIAMDLTSAIDMEKLASMSDEDPMDNMMDNMMGDIQKTANRANRAAVLAKFTAERLNEQTRIAAFSIGGWDTHRSQQRNIKRPSAELVDALNVLKQVLGRNWEKTAVVCMTEFGRTVRQNGSAGTDHGTGGAMVLAGGAIRGGQIYGDWPGLGETALYKGRDLMPTGDVREYAAHAIQGLFGTSDTVLENTVFPGLKLTKRPQIVL
;
A
#
# COMPACT_ATOMS: atom_id res chain seq x y z
N SER A 1 12.49 -11.74 -10.64
CA SER A 1 12.14 -12.07 -9.25
C SER A 1 10.93 -11.23 -8.82
N ALA A 2 10.21 -11.68 -7.79
CA ALA A 2 9.14 -10.92 -7.13
C ALA A 2 9.55 -10.66 -5.67
N PHE A 3 9.22 -9.48 -5.16
CA PHE A 3 9.68 -9.02 -3.85
C PHE A 3 8.54 -8.28 -3.13
N ALA A 4 8.31 -8.53 -1.84
CA ALA A 4 7.30 -7.79 -1.09
C ALA A 4 7.83 -7.28 0.25
N VAL A 5 7.32 -6.12 0.67
CA VAL A 5 7.68 -5.42 1.90
C VAL A 5 6.40 -5.01 2.63
N GLY A 6 6.10 -5.57 3.79
CA GLY A 6 4.86 -5.22 4.51
C GLY A 6 4.84 -5.72 5.95
N GLN A 7 3.99 -5.10 6.79
CA GLN A 7 3.82 -5.45 8.21
C GLN A 7 3.11 -6.80 8.46
N GLU A 8 2.47 -7.37 7.43
CA GLU A 8 1.77 -8.64 7.51
C GLU A 8 2.18 -9.57 6.37
N ASN A 9 2.05 -10.89 6.58
CA ASN A 9 2.32 -11.90 5.56
C ASN A 9 1.40 -11.67 4.35
N LEU A 10 1.94 -11.08 3.28
CA LEU A 10 1.22 -10.91 2.03
C LEU A 10 1.03 -12.29 1.37
N LEU A 11 -0.18 -12.84 1.49
CA LEU A 11 -0.55 -14.16 0.93
C LEU A 11 -0.39 -14.27 -0.60
N LEU A 12 -0.21 -13.13 -1.29
CA LEU A 12 0.10 -13.01 -2.72
C LEU A 12 1.42 -13.67 -3.14
N LEU A 13 2.30 -14.03 -2.19
CA LEU A 13 3.62 -14.63 -2.48
C LEU A 13 3.71 -16.16 -2.36
N LYS A 14 2.62 -16.89 -2.09
CA LYS A 14 2.70 -18.37 -2.05
C LYS A 14 2.87 -18.96 -3.46
N GLY A 15 4.06 -19.49 -3.75
CA GLY A 15 4.35 -20.21 -5.00
C GLY A 15 5.69 -20.96 -4.95
N THR A 16 5.99 -21.77 -5.97
CA THR A 16 7.21 -22.59 -6.08
C THR A 16 8.45 -21.84 -6.59
N ARG A 17 8.31 -20.57 -6.99
CA ARG A 17 9.43 -19.72 -7.40
C ARG A 17 10.05 -19.02 -6.19
N GLN A 18 11.36 -18.81 -6.24
CA GLN A 18 12.09 -18.04 -5.21
C GLN A 18 11.47 -16.63 -5.07
N PHE A 19 10.96 -16.35 -3.89
CA PHE A 19 10.45 -15.04 -3.47
C PHE A 19 11.14 -14.67 -2.16
N SER A 20 11.37 -13.37 -1.95
CA SER A 20 11.81 -12.85 -0.65
C SER A 20 10.63 -12.12 -0.02
N ASN A 21 10.30 -12.50 1.20
CA ASN A 21 9.23 -11.92 2.01
C ASN A 21 9.84 -11.43 3.32
N TRP A 22 9.52 -10.20 3.72
CA TRP A 22 9.95 -9.66 5.00
C TRP A 22 8.75 -9.11 5.76
N VAL A 23 8.57 -9.61 6.98
CA VAL A 23 7.49 -9.27 7.92
C VAL A 23 8.12 -8.72 9.21
N PRO A 24 8.06 -7.40 9.49
CA PRO A 24 8.54 -6.84 10.74
C PRO A 24 7.55 -7.15 11.87
N GLY A 25 7.84 -8.19 12.64
CA GLY A 25 7.14 -8.50 13.90
C GLY A 25 8.05 -8.94 15.05
N GLY A 26 9.32 -9.23 14.78
CA GLY A 26 10.29 -9.61 15.80
C GLY A 26 10.90 -8.37 16.45
N ARG A 27 10.61 -8.16 17.75
CA ARG A 27 11.24 -7.12 18.57
C ARG A 27 12.75 -7.36 18.60
N PHE A 28 13.53 -6.54 17.89
CA PHE A 28 14.97 -6.49 18.01
C PHE A 28 15.33 -5.15 18.63
N ASP A 29 15.41 -5.12 19.96
CA ASP A 29 15.92 -3.97 20.71
C ASP A 29 17.45 -3.96 20.55
N LEU A 30 17.92 -3.56 19.36
CA LEU A 30 19.33 -3.51 19.02
C LEU A 30 19.92 -2.19 19.53
N SER A 31 20.90 -2.29 20.44
CA SER A 31 21.69 -1.15 20.89
C SER A 31 22.41 -0.46 19.72
N GLU A 32 22.81 0.81 19.87
CA GLU A 32 23.56 1.52 18.81
C GLU A 32 24.83 0.78 18.38
N GLN A 33 25.52 0.10 19.31
CA GLN A 33 26.68 -0.72 18.97
C GLN A 33 26.30 -1.98 18.16
N ALA A 34 25.14 -2.59 18.44
CA ALA A 34 24.66 -3.74 17.67
C ALA A 34 24.22 -3.33 16.26
N ARG A 35 23.73 -2.09 16.08
CA ARG A 35 23.39 -1.51 14.77
C ARG A 35 24.63 -1.25 13.92
N ASP A 36 25.65 -0.61 14.49
CA ASP A 36 26.93 -0.35 13.80
C ASP A 36 27.63 -1.67 13.42
N LEU A 37 27.57 -2.68 14.30
CA LEU A 37 28.09 -4.02 14.00
C LEU A 37 27.30 -4.73 12.89
N LEU A 38 25.96 -4.59 12.85
CA LEU A 38 25.13 -5.16 11.78
C LEU A 38 25.45 -4.50 10.44
N GLY A 39 25.56 -3.17 10.39
CA GLY A 39 25.95 -2.43 9.18
C GLY A 39 27.29 -2.92 8.64
N ARG A 40 28.30 -3.02 9.50
CA ARG A 40 29.63 -3.53 9.13
C ARG A 40 29.66 -5.00 8.73
N LEU A 41 28.81 -5.85 9.33
CA LEU A 41 28.71 -7.28 8.98
C LEU A 41 28.11 -7.50 7.59
N TYR A 42 27.20 -6.62 7.17
CA TYR A 42 26.52 -6.72 5.87
C TYR A 42 27.06 -5.76 4.81
N GLU A 43 28.14 -5.02 5.10
CA GLU A 43 28.80 -4.06 4.19
C GLU A 43 29.23 -4.69 2.85
N GLN A 44 29.37 -6.01 2.80
CA GLN A 44 29.76 -6.77 1.61
C GLN A 44 28.56 -7.41 0.86
N ASP A 45 27.34 -7.27 1.38
CA ASP A 45 26.10 -7.74 0.75
C ASP A 45 25.17 -6.54 0.50
N ASP A 46 25.28 -5.94 -0.69
CA ASP A 46 24.53 -4.75 -1.10
C ASP A 46 23.00 -4.89 -0.90
N LEU A 47 22.48 -6.12 -1.07
CA LEU A 47 21.05 -6.40 -0.93
C LEU A 47 20.63 -6.39 0.55
N PHE A 48 21.47 -6.96 1.43
CA PHE A 48 21.16 -7.04 2.86
C PHE A 48 21.47 -5.73 3.58
N HIS A 49 22.52 -4.99 3.19
CA HIS A 49 22.85 -3.69 3.77
C HIS A 49 21.73 -2.66 3.55
N ALA A 50 21.27 -2.50 2.31
CA ALA A 50 20.15 -1.61 2.01
C ALA A 50 18.87 -2.02 2.76
N SER A 51 18.62 -3.33 2.88
CA SER A 51 17.47 -3.86 3.62
C SER A 51 17.58 -3.67 5.13
N ALA A 52 18.79 -3.70 5.69
CA ALA A 52 19.06 -3.51 7.11
C ALA A 52 18.88 -2.04 7.53
N ASP A 53 19.40 -1.09 6.75
CA ASP A 53 19.20 0.34 7.00
C ASP A 53 17.71 0.70 6.97
N ILE A 54 16.99 0.18 5.98
CA ILE A 54 15.53 0.35 5.89
C ILE A 54 14.82 -0.33 7.04
N ALA A 55 15.25 -1.53 7.46
CA ALA A 55 14.66 -2.20 8.62
C ALA A 55 14.87 -1.39 9.91
N MET A 56 16.01 -0.72 10.08
CA MET A 56 16.27 0.15 11.22
C MET A 56 15.44 1.44 11.18
N ASP A 57 15.34 2.09 10.02
CA ASP A 57 14.48 3.26 9.81
C ASP A 57 13.00 2.90 10.03
N LEU A 58 12.56 1.75 9.54
CA LEU A 58 11.18 1.29 9.69
C LEU A 58 10.88 0.88 11.13
N THR A 59 11.80 0.20 11.82
CA THR A 59 11.63 -0.17 13.25
C THR A 59 11.46 1.08 14.12
N SER A 60 12.31 2.09 13.89
CA SER A 60 12.21 3.39 14.57
C SER A 60 10.86 4.07 14.30
N ALA A 61 10.33 3.92 13.10
CA ALA A 61 9.05 4.51 12.71
C ALA A 61 7.82 3.67 13.16
N ILE A 62 7.99 2.37 13.41
CA ILE A 62 6.98 1.45 13.98
C ILE A 62 6.81 1.72 15.47
N ASP A 63 7.90 1.88 16.22
CA ASP A 63 7.84 2.19 17.66
C ASP A 63 7.10 3.50 17.92
N MET A 64 7.26 4.48 17.03
CA MET A 64 6.54 5.75 17.09
C MET A 64 5.04 5.64 16.73
N GLU A 65 4.66 4.76 15.81
CA GLU A 65 3.25 4.53 15.46
C GLU A 65 2.50 3.81 16.59
N LYS A 66 3.16 2.82 17.20
CA LYS A 66 2.63 2.09 18.36
C LYS A 66 2.43 3.03 19.54
N LEU A 67 3.38 3.94 19.81
CA LEU A 67 3.22 4.98 20.84
C LEU A 67 2.01 5.90 20.59
N ALA A 68 1.75 6.30 19.34
CA ALA A 68 0.59 7.15 19.03
C ALA A 68 -0.75 6.40 18.95
N SER A 69 -0.74 5.10 18.69
CA SER A 69 -1.93 4.26 18.84
C SER A 69 -2.25 3.93 20.30
N MET A 70 -1.25 4.06 21.20
CA MET A 70 -1.42 3.86 22.64
C MET A 70 -1.87 5.13 23.38
N SER A 71 -1.82 6.31 22.75
CA SER A 71 -2.33 7.57 23.32
C SER A 71 -3.84 7.78 23.12
N ASP A 72 -4.56 6.81 22.55
CA ASP A 72 -6.01 6.90 22.32
C ASP A 72 -6.86 6.58 23.58
N GLU A 73 -6.25 6.41 24.77
CA GLU A 73 -6.97 5.98 25.98
C GLU A 73 -7.14 7.00 27.13
N ASP A 74 -6.63 8.24 27.09
CA ASP A 74 -6.90 9.20 28.18
C ASP A 74 -7.01 10.68 27.77
N PRO A 75 -8.09 11.41 28.14
CA PRO A 75 -8.37 12.76 27.63
C PRO A 75 -7.75 13.89 28.48
N MET A 76 -6.46 13.83 28.81
CA MET A 76 -5.78 14.93 29.53
C MET A 76 -4.34 15.22 29.06
N ASP A 77 -4.01 15.02 27.78
CA ASP A 77 -2.68 15.35 27.22
C ASP A 77 -2.66 16.54 26.22
N ASN A 78 -3.82 17.16 25.99
CA ASN A 78 -4.06 18.12 24.91
C ASN A 78 -3.38 19.49 25.04
N MET A 79 -2.58 19.76 26.08
CA MET A 79 -1.98 21.08 26.28
C MET A 79 -0.46 21.14 26.05
N MET A 80 0.25 20.01 26.10
CA MET A 80 1.70 19.97 25.85
C MET A 80 2.08 19.46 24.44
N ASP A 81 1.19 18.71 23.77
CA ASP A 81 1.44 18.16 22.42
C ASP A 81 1.24 19.21 21.29
N ASN A 82 0.48 20.28 21.56
CA ASN A 82 0.05 21.28 20.57
C ASN A 82 1.11 22.31 20.14
N MET A 83 2.29 22.38 20.78
CA MET A 83 3.32 23.39 20.41
C MET A 83 4.62 22.84 19.82
N MET A 84 4.86 21.53 19.84
CA MET A 84 6.09 20.91 19.29
C MET A 84 5.84 19.59 18.52
N GLY A 85 4.60 19.06 18.49
CA GLY A 85 4.33 17.71 17.97
C GLY A 85 4.04 17.62 16.47
N ASP A 86 3.33 18.60 15.90
CA ASP A 86 2.70 18.41 14.58
C ASP A 86 3.67 18.51 13.40
N ILE A 87 4.72 19.33 13.47
CA ILE A 87 5.68 19.49 12.38
C ILE A 87 6.65 18.29 12.34
N GLN A 88 7.08 17.78 13.50
CA GLN A 88 8.03 16.66 13.59
C GLN A 88 7.37 15.30 13.33
N LYS A 89 6.14 15.07 13.83
CA LYS A 89 5.40 13.81 13.64
C LYS A 89 4.94 13.63 12.18
N THR A 90 4.57 14.71 11.49
CA THR A 90 4.18 14.67 10.08
C THR A 90 5.39 14.42 9.17
N ALA A 91 6.55 15.06 9.46
CA ALA A 91 7.79 14.84 8.72
C ALA A 91 8.32 13.40 8.87
N ASN A 92 8.23 12.80 10.06
CA ASN A 92 8.79 11.47 10.32
C ASN A 92 7.92 10.30 9.79
N ARG A 93 6.61 10.48 9.58
CA ARG A 93 5.71 9.41 9.08
C ARG A 93 5.44 9.48 7.58
N ALA A 94 5.36 10.69 7.00
CA ALA A 94 5.45 10.88 5.55
C ALA A 94 6.71 10.21 4.97
N ASN A 95 7.77 10.12 5.79
CA ASN A 95 8.99 9.42 5.45
C ASN A 95 8.81 7.90 5.23
N ARG A 96 7.89 7.20 5.91
CA ARG A 96 7.79 5.73 5.81
C ARG A 96 7.31 5.26 4.44
N ALA A 97 6.21 5.82 3.96
CA ALA A 97 5.65 5.46 2.65
C ALA A 97 6.64 5.84 1.53
N ALA A 98 7.31 6.99 1.67
CA ALA A 98 8.39 7.42 0.78
C ALA A 98 9.60 6.48 0.80
N VAL A 99 10.06 6.03 1.97
CA VAL A 99 11.18 5.07 2.10
C VAL A 99 10.82 3.73 1.46
N LEU A 100 9.64 3.18 1.75
CA LEU A 100 9.16 1.94 1.14
C LEU A 100 9.04 2.07 -0.38
N ALA A 101 8.52 3.20 -0.86
CA ALA A 101 8.43 3.50 -2.28
C ALA A 101 9.81 3.61 -2.95
N LYS A 102 10.77 4.31 -2.32
CA LYS A 102 12.14 4.47 -2.83
C LYS A 102 12.82 3.11 -2.98
N PHE A 103 12.79 2.30 -1.92
CA PHE A 103 13.36 0.96 -1.96
C PHE A 103 12.69 0.07 -3.00
N THR A 104 11.36 0.13 -3.08
CA THR A 104 10.59 -0.60 -4.10
C THR A 104 11.04 -0.20 -5.50
N ALA A 105 11.18 1.09 -5.77
CA ALA A 105 11.64 1.61 -7.06
C ALA A 105 13.09 1.20 -7.38
N GLU A 106 14.00 1.25 -6.40
CA GLU A 106 15.39 0.79 -6.55
C GLU A 106 15.43 -0.69 -6.96
N ARG A 107 14.66 -1.55 -6.27
CA ARG A 107 14.58 -2.98 -6.62
C ARG A 107 13.96 -3.21 -7.99
N LEU A 108 12.94 -2.43 -8.36
CA LEU A 108 12.32 -2.50 -9.69
C LEU A 108 13.23 -2.01 -10.82
N ASN A 109 14.16 -1.10 -10.53
CA ASN A 109 15.20 -0.67 -11.48
C ASN A 109 16.27 -1.74 -11.73
N GLU A 110 16.38 -2.72 -10.85
CA GLU A 110 17.31 -3.86 -10.96
C GLU A 110 16.61 -5.06 -11.64
N GLN A 111 16.62 -6.23 -10.99
CA GLN A 111 16.10 -7.49 -11.54
C GLN A 111 14.64 -7.77 -11.13
N THR A 112 14.10 -7.01 -10.18
CA THR A 112 12.72 -7.20 -9.72
C THR A 112 11.75 -6.75 -10.81
N ARG A 113 10.66 -7.49 -11.01
CA ARG A 113 9.64 -7.18 -12.02
C ARG A 113 8.26 -6.94 -11.44
N ILE A 114 8.01 -7.45 -10.24
CA ILE A 114 6.77 -7.25 -9.49
C ILE A 114 7.17 -6.98 -8.05
N ALA A 115 6.64 -5.89 -7.48
CA ALA A 115 6.84 -5.55 -6.09
C ALA A 115 5.53 -5.09 -5.45
N ALA A 116 5.40 -5.30 -4.14
CA ALA A 116 4.23 -4.88 -3.37
C ALA A 116 4.64 -4.36 -1.99
N PHE A 117 3.99 -3.29 -1.55
CA PHE A 117 4.08 -2.79 -0.18
C PHE A 117 2.75 -2.21 0.27
N SER A 118 2.58 -2.05 1.59
CA SER A 118 1.34 -1.56 2.20
C SER A 118 1.53 -0.20 2.87
N ILE A 119 0.50 0.65 2.75
CA ILE A 119 0.36 1.90 3.49
C ILE A 119 -0.82 1.72 4.44
N GLY A 120 -0.60 1.89 5.74
CA GLY A 120 -1.64 1.71 6.77
C GLY A 120 -2.54 2.93 6.94
N GLY A 121 -3.46 2.86 7.90
CA GLY A 121 -4.27 4.01 8.34
C GLY A 121 -5.59 4.23 7.57
N TRP A 122 -5.97 3.34 6.66
CA TRP A 122 -7.23 3.43 5.90
C TRP A 122 -8.47 2.93 6.66
N ASP A 123 -8.31 2.21 7.77
CA ASP A 123 -9.41 1.66 8.57
C ASP A 123 -10.01 2.68 9.55
N THR A 124 -10.64 3.74 9.02
CA THR A 124 -11.10 4.87 9.83
C THR A 124 -12.53 4.69 10.37
N HIS A 125 -12.68 4.06 11.54
CA HIS A 125 -13.97 3.87 12.23
C HIS A 125 -14.49 5.10 12.98
N ARG A 126 -13.64 6.11 13.18
CA ARG A 126 -13.98 7.38 13.84
C ARG A 126 -13.33 8.54 13.09
N SER A 127 -13.95 9.72 13.16
CA SER A 127 -13.39 10.99 12.69
C SER A 127 -12.71 10.92 11.30
N GLN A 128 -13.32 10.20 10.35
CA GLN A 128 -12.70 9.85 9.07
C GLN A 128 -12.22 11.07 8.28
N GLN A 129 -12.98 12.17 8.29
CA GLN A 129 -12.59 13.41 7.61
C GLN A 129 -11.22 13.94 8.05
N ARG A 130 -10.84 13.71 9.32
CA ARG A 130 -9.52 14.05 9.85
C ARG A 130 -8.52 12.95 9.52
N ASN A 131 -8.88 11.70 9.83
CA ASN A 131 -7.95 10.57 9.84
C ASN A 131 -7.52 10.13 8.43
N ILE A 132 -8.36 10.30 7.41
CA ILE A 132 -8.05 9.91 6.03
C ILE A 132 -6.99 10.81 5.36
N LYS A 133 -6.75 12.01 5.90
CA LYS A 133 -5.80 12.97 5.32
C LYS A 133 -4.37 12.42 5.28
N ARG A 134 -3.93 11.78 6.37
CA ARG A 134 -2.60 11.18 6.49
C ARG A 134 -2.35 10.10 5.43
N PRO A 135 -3.10 8.98 5.39
CA PRO A 135 -2.84 7.93 4.41
C PRO A 135 -3.00 8.41 2.97
N SER A 136 -3.86 9.41 2.72
CA SER A 136 -3.96 10.05 1.40
C SER A 136 -2.68 10.79 1.00
N ALA A 137 -2.08 11.56 1.91
CA ALA A 137 -0.81 12.23 1.67
C ALA A 137 0.33 11.22 1.48
N GLU A 138 0.40 10.20 2.33
CA GLU A 138 1.40 9.11 2.23
C GLU A 138 1.31 8.36 0.89
N LEU A 139 0.10 8.13 0.37
CA LEU A 139 -0.11 7.55 -0.95
C LEU A 139 0.44 8.45 -2.07
N VAL A 140 0.16 9.75 -2.01
CA VAL A 140 0.67 10.73 -2.99
C VAL A 140 2.20 10.77 -2.96
N ASP A 141 2.80 10.82 -1.76
CA ASP A 141 4.25 10.82 -1.59
C ASP A 141 4.88 9.54 -2.14
N ALA A 142 4.32 8.37 -1.83
CA ALA A 142 4.78 7.10 -2.37
C ALA A 142 4.75 7.07 -3.90
N LEU A 143 3.67 7.54 -4.52
CA LEU A 143 3.55 7.61 -5.98
C LEU A 143 4.57 8.57 -6.61
N ASN A 144 4.80 9.73 -5.99
CA ASN A 144 5.79 10.70 -6.46
C ASN A 144 7.21 10.14 -6.36
N VAL A 145 7.55 9.49 -5.24
CA VAL A 145 8.85 8.85 -5.05
C VAL A 145 9.05 7.70 -6.03
N LEU A 146 8.05 6.83 -6.21
CA LEU A 146 8.11 5.76 -7.21
C LEU A 146 8.42 6.33 -8.60
N LYS A 147 7.67 7.35 -9.03
CA LYS A 147 7.87 8.01 -10.33
C LYS A 147 9.27 8.61 -10.47
N GLN A 148 9.74 9.31 -9.44
CA GLN A 148 11.05 9.96 -9.44
C GLN A 148 12.18 8.94 -9.53
N VAL A 149 12.16 7.91 -8.68
CA VAL A 149 13.26 6.94 -8.54
C VAL A 149 13.27 5.94 -9.71
N LEU A 150 12.11 5.53 -10.22
CA LEU A 150 12.03 4.67 -11.41
C LEU A 150 12.55 5.37 -12.68
N GLY A 151 12.46 6.70 -12.75
CA GLY A 151 12.93 7.47 -13.90
C GLY A 151 12.36 6.93 -15.22
N ARG A 152 13.23 6.51 -16.15
CA ARG A 152 12.82 5.94 -17.45
C ARG A 152 11.97 4.66 -17.31
N ASN A 153 12.16 3.87 -16.26
CA ASN A 153 11.37 2.65 -16.06
C ASN A 153 9.92 2.94 -15.66
N TRP A 154 9.60 4.17 -15.24
CA TRP A 154 8.22 4.58 -14.96
C TRP A 154 7.30 4.42 -16.18
N GLU A 155 7.80 4.68 -17.39
CA GLU A 155 7.07 4.56 -18.66
C GLU A 155 6.55 3.13 -18.90
N LYS A 156 7.18 2.13 -18.29
CA LYS A 156 6.85 0.71 -18.43
C LYS A 156 6.28 0.11 -17.14
N THR A 157 6.01 0.94 -16.15
CA THR A 157 5.52 0.50 -14.84
C THR A 157 4.03 0.79 -14.72
N ALA A 158 3.27 -0.17 -14.19
CA ALA A 158 1.94 0.05 -13.64
C ALA A 158 1.99 -0.09 -12.12
N VAL A 159 1.32 0.83 -11.43
CA VAL A 159 1.09 0.82 -9.99
C VAL A 159 -0.41 0.62 -9.79
N VAL A 160 -0.76 -0.41 -9.02
CA VAL A 160 -2.15 -0.74 -8.67
C VAL A 160 -2.32 -0.60 -7.17
N CYS A 161 -3.00 0.45 -6.74
CA CYS A 161 -3.31 0.71 -5.34
C CYS A 161 -4.72 0.22 -5.04
N MET A 162 -4.83 -0.84 -4.25
CA MET A 162 -6.09 -1.50 -3.90
C MET A 162 -6.18 -1.75 -2.39
N THR A 163 -7.39 -1.86 -1.88
CA THR A 163 -7.67 -2.20 -0.47
C THR A 163 -8.27 -3.59 -0.38
N GLU A 164 -8.13 -4.23 0.79
CA GLU A 164 -8.69 -5.56 1.07
C GLU A 164 -10.22 -5.52 1.36
N PHE A 165 -10.73 -4.38 1.83
CA PHE A 165 -12.15 -4.14 2.09
C PHE A 165 -12.59 -2.78 1.55
N GLY A 166 -13.91 -2.62 1.39
CA GLY A 166 -14.55 -1.34 1.17
C GLY A 166 -15.11 -0.74 2.46
N ARG A 167 -15.73 0.44 2.34
CA ARG A 167 -16.42 1.16 3.40
C ARG A 167 -17.91 1.27 3.11
N THR A 168 -18.69 1.47 4.17
CA THR A 168 -20.09 1.88 4.04
C THR A 168 -20.19 3.25 3.37
N VAL A 169 -21.25 3.49 2.61
CA VAL A 169 -21.46 4.81 1.96
C VAL A 169 -21.77 5.90 2.99
N ARG A 170 -22.54 5.54 4.02
CA ARG A 170 -22.92 6.47 5.10
C ARG A 170 -21.90 6.46 6.22
N GLN A 171 -21.72 7.64 6.81
CA GLN A 171 -20.96 7.84 8.03
C GLN A 171 -21.66 7.16 9.22
N ASN A 172 -20.90 6.54 10.11
CA ASN A 172 -21.39 5.98 11.37
C ASN A 172 -21.53 7.06 12.45
N GLY A 173 -22.05 6.67 13.63
CA GLY A 173 -22.31 7.60 14.74
C GLY A 173 -21.07 8.27 15.36
N SER A 174 -19.86 7.78 15.05
CA SER A 174 -18.58 8.32 15.55
C SER A 174 -17.84 9.16 14.50
N ALA A 175 -18.55 9.63 13.48
CA ALA A 175 -17.98 10.35 12.35
C ALA A 175 -16.93 9.58 11.54
N GLY A 176 -16.92 8.25 11.61
CA GLY A 176 -16.17 7.37 10.71
C GLY A 176 -17.08 6.64 9.73
N THR A 177 -16.61 5.55 9.16
CA THR A 177 -17.44 4.59 8.39
C THR A 177 -17.20 3.19 8.92
N ASP A 178 -18.07 2.24 8.60
CA ASP A 178 -17.84 0.83 8.94
C ASP A 178 -17.29 0.10 7.72
N HIS A 179 -16.90 -1.17 7.91
CA HIS A 179 -16.56 -2.06 6.80
C HIS A 179 -17.80 -2.30 5.91
N GLY A 180 -17.58 -2.25 4.60
CA GLY A 180 -18.63 -2.40 3.59
C GLY A 180 -18.03 -2.77 2.23
N THR A 181 -18.79 -2.57 1.15
CA THR A 181 -18.36 -2.95 -0.22
C THR A 181 -17.91 -1.77 -1.08
N GLY A 182 -18.01 -0.53 -0.59
CA GLY A 182 -17.60 0.66 -1.35
C GLY A 182 -16.10 0.87 -1.35
N GLY A 183 -15.45 0.77 -2.50
CA GLY A 183 -14.02 1.00 -2.64
C GLY A 183 -13.68 1.77 -3.90
N ALA A 184 -12.48 2.35 -3.93
CA ALA A 184 -11.89 2.95 -5.11
C ALA A 184 -10.47 2.40 -5.26
N MET A 185 -10.13 1.99 -6.48
CA MET A 185 -8.77 1.60 -6.84
C MET A 185 -8.09 2.77 -7.53
N VAL A 186 -6.83 3.03 -7.22
CA VAL A 186 -6.02 4.01 -7.94
C VAL A 186 -5.05 3.27 -8.84
N LEU A 187 -5.12 3.56 -10.14
CA LEU A 187 -4.16 3.10 -11.13
C LEU A 187 -3.23 4.26 -11.49
N ALA A 188 -1.93 4.01 -11.43
CA ALA A 188 -0.90 4.99 -11.77
C ALA A 188 0.25 4.30 -12.53
N GLY A 189 1.19 5.06 -13.07
CA GLY A 189 2.29 4.52 -13.88
C GLY A 189 2.27 5.04 -15.30
N GLY A 190 3.43 5.03 -15.96
CA GLY A 190 3.52 5.42 -17.36
C GLY A 190 2.99 4.37 -18.32
N ALA A 191 2.87 3.11 -17.89
CA ALA A 191 2.27 2.05 -18.69
C ALA A 191 0.73 2.06 -18.63
N ILE A 192 0.14 2.82 -17.70
CA ILE A 192 -1.32 2.91 -17.54
C ILE A 192 -1.88 3.93 -18.53
N ARG A 193 -2.96 3.57 -19.22
CA ARG A 193 -3.80 4.48 -20.00
C ARG A 193 -4.60 5.37 -19.05
N GLY A 194 -3.95 6.44 -18.57
CA GLY A 194 -4.49 7.35 -17.56
C GLY A 194 -5.58 8.30 -18.08
N GLY A 195 -6.09 9.15 -17.19
CA GLY A 195 -7.12 10.15 -17.51
C GLY A 195 -8.54 9.58 -17.66
N GLN A 196 -8.77 8.37 -17.16
CA GLN A 196 -10.03 7.65 -17.29
C GLN A 196 -10.51 7.14 -15.94
N ILE A 197 -11.82 7.06 -15.77
CA ILE A 197 -12.46 6.29 -14.70
C ILE A 197 -12.88 4.97 -15.32
N TYR A 198 -12.38 3.87 -14.76
CA TYR A 198 -12.76 2.53 -15.18
C TYR A 198 -13.85 1.97 -14.27
N GLY A 199 -14.69 1.11 -14.85
CA GLY A 199 -15.77 0.46 -14.14
C GLY A 199 -17.09 1.22 -14.22
N ASP A 200 -18.13 0.59 -13.72
CA ASP A 200 -19.47 1.16 -13.71
C ASP A 200 -19.69 1.95 -12.40
N TRP A 201 -20.19 3.17 -12.51
CA TRP A 201 -20.55 4.00 -11.35
C TRP A 201 -22.05 3.95 -11.11
N PRO A 202 -22.53 3.22 -10.08
CA PRO A 202 -23.96 3.07 -9.80
C PRO A 202 -24.56 4.33 -9.15
N GLY A 203 -23.73 5.25 -8.65
CA GLY A 203 -24.15 6.41 -7.88
C GLY A 203 -24.35 6.14 -6.38
N LEU A 204 -24.64 7.19 -5.63
CA LEU A 204 -24.86 7.16 -4.17
C LEU A 204 -26.33 7.29 -3.77
N GLY A 205 -27.25 7.27 -4.74
CA GLY A 205 -28.68 7.36 -4.48
C GLY A 205 -29.17 6.13 -3.72
N GLU A 206 -30.16 6.30 -2.83
CA GLU A 206 -30.60 5.25 -1.91
C GLU A 206 -31.03 3.96 -2.60
N THR A 207 -31.71 4.06 -3.75
CA THR A 207 -32.13 2.91 -4.57
C THR A 207 -30.98 2.24 -5.32
N ALA A 208 -29.83 2.89 -5.42
CA ALA A 208 -28.63 2.35 -6.05
C ALA A 208 -27.71 1.63 -5.05
N LEU A 209 -27.98 1.76 -3.74
CA LEU A 209 -27.17 1.12 -2.70
C LEU A 209 -27.48 -0.37 -2.58
N TYR A 210 -26.43 -1.18 -2.47
CA TYR A 210 -26.55 -2.58 -2.15
C TYR A 210 -27.13 -2.73 -0.74
N LYS A 211 -28.29 -3.39 -0.66
CA LYS A 211 -29.07 -3.58 0.57
C LYS A 211 -29.35 -2.27 1.31
N GLY A 212 -29.40 -1.13 0.61
CA GLY A 212 -29.66 0.18 1.19
C GLY A 212 -28.53 0.75 2.06
N ARG A 213 -27.35 0.10 2.11
CA ARG A 213 -26.25 0.46 3.03
C ARG A 213 -24.92 0.68 2.31
N ASP A 214 -24.54 -0.25 1.45
CA ASP A 214 -23.22 -0.28 0.83
C ASP A 214 -23.27 0.19 -0.63
N LEU A 215 -22.15 0.62 -1.19
CA LEU A 215 -22.06 0.93 -2.62
C LEU A 215 -22.21 -0.37 -3.41
N MET A 216 -23.04 -0.37 -4.46
CA MET A 216 -23.23 -1.55 -5.29
C MET A 216 -21.91 -2.03 -5.92
N PRO A 217 -21.46 -3.27 -5.63
CA PRO A 217 -20.31 -3.83 -6.32
C PRO A 217 -20.62 -4.02 -7.80
N THR A 218 -19.77 -3.48 -8.68
CA THR A 218 -19.97 -3.54 -10.14
C THR A 218 -18.97 -4.46 -10.87
N GLY A 219 -18.00 -5.00 -10.14
CA GLY A 219 -16.99 -5.92 -10.66
C GLY A 219 -16.10 -6.48 -9.56
N ASP A 220 -15.24 -7.43 -9.94
CA ASP A 220 -14.25 -8.02 -9.06
C ASP A 220 -12.95 -7.20 -9.14
N VAL A 221 -12.42 -6.76 -8.00
CA VAL A 221 -11.18 -5.95 -7.93
C VAL A 221 -9.97 -6.67 -8.54
N ARG A 222 -9.99 -8.02 -8.55
CA ARG A 222 -8.93 -8.84 -9.15
C ARG A 222 -8.84 -8.68 -10.66
N GLU A 223 -9.92 -8.26 -11.33
CA GLU A 223 -9.95 -8.01 -12.78
C GLU A 223 -8.88 -6.99 -13.18
N TYR A 224 -8.79 -5.87 -12.47
CA TYR A 224 -7.83 -4.81 -12.81
C TYR A 224 -6.38 -5.25 -12.57
N ALA A 225 -6.13 -6.01 -11.51
CA ALA A 225 -4.81 -6.60 -11.26
C ALA A 225 -4.44 -7.60 -12.37
N ALA A 226 -5.39 -8.44 -12.78
CA ALA A 226 -5.21 -9.41 -13.86
C ALA A 226 -4.94 -8.72 -15.21
N HIS A 227 -5.68 -7.67 -15.54
CA HIS A 227 -5.44 -6.89 -16.76
C HIS A 227 -4.09 -6.17 -16.76
N ALA A 228 -3.63 -5.69 -15.60
CA ALA A 228 -2.29 -5.09 -15.49
C ALA A 228 -1.21 -6.16 -15.74
N ILE A 229 -1.34 -7.34 -15.14
CA ILE A 229 -0.42 -8.47 -15.36
C ILE A 229 -0.46 -8.95 -16.82
N GLN A 230 -1.64 -9.02 -17.41
CA GLN A 230 -1.82 -9.38 -18.81
C GLN A 230 -1.13 -8.38 -19.73
N GLY A 231 -1.41 -7.08 -19.58
CA GLY A 231 -0.87 -6.03 -20.44
C GLY A 231 0.65 -5.89 -20.33
N LEU A 232 1.22 -6.04 -19.13
CA LEU A 232 2.65 -5.88 -18.91
C LEU A 232 3.48 -7.12 -19.27
N PHE A 233 2.93 -8.32 -19.03
CA PHE A 233 3.70 -9.57 -19.12
C PHE A 233 3.19 -10.54 -20.19
N GLY A 234 2.11 -10.20 -20.90
CA GLY A 234 1.51 -11.08 -21.91
C GLY A 234 0.92 -12.37 -21.32
N THR A 235 0.54 -12.35 -20.05
CA THR A 235 0.03 -13.55 -19.38
C THR A 235 -1.35 -13.92 -19.94
N SER A 236 -1.50 -15.17 -20.40
CA SER A 236 -2.75 -15.66 -20.97
C SER A 236 -3.90 -15.69 -19.97
N ASP A 237 -5.14 -15.52 -20.43
CA ASP A 237 -6.35 -15.63 -19.61
C ASP A 237 -6.39 -16.94 -18.83
N THR A 238 -6.06 -18.08 -19.48
CA THR A 238 -6.07 -19.40 -18.83
C THR A 238 -5.18 -19.45 -17.59
N VAL A 239 -4.01 -18.82 -17.63
CA VAL A 239 -3.10 -18.76 -16.47
C VAL A 239 -3.64 -17.80 -15.41
N LEU A 240 -4.21 -16.66 -15.82
CA LEU A 240 -4.79 -15.70 -14.90
C LEU A 240 -6.01 -16.28 -14.16
N GLU A 241 -6.93 -16.93 -14.85
CA GLU A 241 -8.20 -17.42 -14.29
C GLU A 241 -8.04 -18.71 -13.48
N ASN A 242 -7.06 -19.57 -13.82
CA ASN A 242 -6.90 -20.87 -13.15
C ASN A 242 -5.77 -20.89 -12.12
N THR A 243 -4.75 -20.05 -12.26
CA THR A 243 -3.54 -20.09 -11.42
C THR A 243 -3.37 -18.84 -10.57
N VAL A 244 -3.39 -17.65 -11.20
CA VAL A 244 -3.09 -16.39 -10.48
C VAL A 244 -4.28 -15.91 -9.67
N PHE A 245 -5.47 -15.92 -10.28
CA PHE A 245 -6.74 -15.52 -9.67
C PHE A 245 -7.80 -16.62 -9.86
N PRO A 246 -7.67 -17.77 -9.17
CA PRO A 246 -8.64 -18.85 -9.26
C PRO A 246 -10.09 -18.36 -9.08
N GLY A 247 -10.96 -18.77 -10.00
CA GLY A 247 -12.38 -18.42 -9.99
C GLY A 247 -12.73 -17.05 -10.58
N LEU A 248 -11.74 -16.29 -11.04
CA LEU A 248 -11.98 -15.07 -11.83
C LEU A 248 -12.39 -15.44 -13.27
N LYS A 249 -13.20 -14.59 -13.90
CA LYS A 249 -13.51 -14.68 -15.34
C LYS A 249 -13.30 -13.32 -16.00
N LEU A 250 -12.32 -13.21 -16.89
CA LEU A 250 -11.95 -11.99 -17.61
C LEU A 250 -12.91 -11.74 -18.78
N THR A 251 -14.16 -11.45 -18.43
CA THR A 251 -15.23 -11.20 -19.40
C THR A 251 -15.21 -9.77 -19.95
N LYS A 252 -14.83 -8.80 -19.11
CA LYS A 252 -14.60 -7.41 -19.50
C LYS A 252 -13.12 -7.25 -19.91
N ARG A 253 -12.84 -6.35 -20.85
CA ARG A 253 -11.46 -6.01 -21.27
C ARG A 253 -11.23 -4.50 -21.29
N PRO A 254 -11.18 -3.86 -20.11
CA PRO A 254 -10.77 -2.47 -20.03
C PRO A 254 -9.31 -2.36 -20.50
N GLN A 255 -9.05 -1.50 -21.49
CA GLN A 255 -7.73 -1.28 -22.08
C GLN A 255 -6.87 -0.41 -21.15
N ILE A 256 -6.60 -0.90 -19.93
CA ILE A 256 -5.97 -0.11 -18.86
C ILE A 256 -4.45 0.10 -19.05
N VAL A 257 -3.80 -0.74 -19.86
CA VAL A 257 -2.38 -0.61 -20.23
C VAL A 257 -2.28 -0.07 -21.67
N LEU A 258 -1.21 0.69 -21.95
CA LEU A 258 -0.91 1.26 -23.27
C LEU A 258 -0.52 0.21 -24.32
#